data_AF-A0A9N9QXH1-F1
#
_entry.id   AF-A0A9N9QXH1-F1
#
_cell.length_a   1.000
_cell.length_b   1.000
_cell.length_c   1.000
_cell.angle_alpha   90.00
_cell.angle_beta   90.00
_cell.angle_gamma   90.00
#
_symmetry.space_group_name_H-M   'P 1'
#
loop_
_entity.id
_entity.type
_entity.pdbx_description
1 polymer ?
#
loop_
_entity_poly.entity_id
_entity_poly.type
_entity_poly.pdbx_seq_one_letter_code
_entity_poly.pdbx_strand_id
1 'polypeptide(L)'
;MEVPLKKKKYTQKYRKEWESSDEFKTLPSDNTKALCSFCKAELLAKLVDLRRHAETKKNTNKMKITSANKTIQFAPGKKFTNPKSRQAEGMLALYTIEHNSVFSFFFI
;
A
#
# COMPACT_ATOMS: atom_id res chain seq x y z
N MET A 1 -38.59 37.91 7.12
CA MET A 1 -37.80 36.82 6.50
C MET A 1 -36.94 36.22 7.59
N GLU A 2 -37.32 35.06 8.10
CA GLU A 2 -36.55 34.37 9.14
C GLU A 2 -35.38 33.65 8.48
N VAL A 3 -34.15 34.06 8.81
CA VAL A 3 -32.93 33.47 8.27
C VAL A 3 -32.73 32.10 8.94
N PRO A 4 -32.70 30.98 8.19
CA PRO A 4 -32.53 29.67 8.79
C PRO A 4 -31.14 29.56 9.44
N LEU A 5 -31.10 29.43 10.77
CA LEU A 5 -29.87 29.18 11.52
C LEU A 5 -29.27 27.85 11.06
N LYS A 6 -28.21 27.92 10.26
CA LYS A 6 -27.49 26.77 9.72
C LYS A 6 -26.88 25.97 10.87
N LYS A 7 -27.49 24.82 11.20
CA LYS A 7 -27.04 23.94 12.29
C LYS A 7 -25.56 23.60 12.09
N LYS A 8 -24.71 23.90 13.09
CA LYS A 8 -23.28 23.56 13.08
C LYS A 8 -23.15 22.03 12.97
N LYS A 9 -22.58 21.55 11.87
CA LYS A 9 -22.32 20.11 11.68
C LYS A 9 -21.30 19.67 12.73
N TYR A 10 -21.68 18.72 13.58
CA TYR A 10 -20.77 18.14 14.57
C TYR A 10 -19.56 17.53 13.86
N THR A 11 -18.37 18.04 14.18
CA THR A 11 -17.10 17.47 13.73
C THR A 11 -16.68 16.39 14.70
N GLN A 12 -16.94 15.14 14.32
CA GLN A 12 -16.50 13.98 15.10
C GLN A 12 -14.97 13.95 15.13
N LYS A 13 -14.40 14.03 16.34
CA LYS A 13 -12.96 13.86 16.58
C LYS A 13 -12.62 12.37 16.60
N TYR A 14 -11.39 12.07 16.19
CA TYR A 14 -10.86 10.71 16.27
C TYR A 14 -10.82 10.22 17.74
N ARG A 15 -11.29 9.00 17.98
CA ARG A 15 -11.26 8.34 19.29
C ARG A 15 -10.27 7.19 19.25
N LYS A 16 -9.35 7.13 20.22
CA LYS A 16 -8.34 6.06 20.35
C LYS A 16 -8.97 4.67 20.50
N GLU A 17 -10.20 4.58 20.98
CA GLU A 17 -10.97 3.33 21.08
C GLU A 17 -11.16 2.63 19.72
N TRP A 18 -11.08 3.37 18.60
CA TRP A 18 -11.19 2.83 17.25
C TRP A 18 -9.91 2.15 16.76
N GLU A 19 -8.79 2.34 17.45
CA GLU A 19 -7.54 1.61 17.16
C GLU A 19 -7.64 0.14 17.61
N SER A 20 -8.50 -0.13 18.61
CA SER A 20 -8.66 -1.46 19.21
C SER A 20 -9.77 -2.30 18.58
N SER A 21 -10.58 -1.74 17.69
CA SER A 21 -11.64 -2.49 17.00
C SER A 21 -11.04 -3.33 15.86
N ASP A 22 -11.18 -4.66 15.97
CA ASP A 22 -10.68 -5.67 15.01
C ASP A 22 -11.18 -5.46 13.57
N GLU A 23 -12.34 -4.81 13.43
CA GLU A 23 -12.98 -4.54 12.14
C GLU A 23 -12.20 -3.53 11.27
N PHE A 24 -11.45 -2.60 11.88
CA PHE A 24 -10.71 -1.56 11.16
C PHE A 24 -9.42 -1.21 11.92
N LYS A 25 -8.29 -1.81 11.51
CA LYS A 25 -6.97 -1.37 11.99
C LYS A 25 -6.67 0.01 11.39
N THR A 26 -7.03 1.06 12.13
CA THR A 26 -6.82 2.47 11.76
C THR A 26 -5.79 3.10 12.67
N LEU A 27 -4.98 4.00 12.12
CA LEU A 27 -4.01 4.80 12.85
C LEU A 27 -4.45 6.28 12.82
N PRO A 28 -4.22 7.05 13.88
CA PRO A 28 -4.44 8.49 13.84
C PRO A 28 -3.45 9.13 12.87
N SER A 29 -3.97 9.90 11.90
CA SER A 29 -3.13 10.78 11.06
C SER A 29 -3.21 12.22 11.54
N ASP A 30 -4.42 12.69 11.89
CA ASP A 30 -4.70 14.00 12.49
C ASP A 30 -5.88 13.89 13.47
N ASN A 31 -6.14 14.92 14.28
CA ASN A 31 -7.30 14.95 15.19
C ASN A 31 -8.67 14.71 14.50
N THR A 32 -8.75 14.88 13.18
CA THR A 32 -9.96 14.71 12.36
C THR A 32 -9.82 13.66 11.26
N LYS A 33 -8.65 13.05 11.10
CA LYS A 33 -8.37 12.07 10.04
C LYS A 33 -7.81 10.77 10.61
N ALA A 34 -8.28 9.66 10.06
CA ALA A 34 -7.81 8.32 10.34
C ALA A 34 -7.15 7.74 9.10
N LEU A 35 -6.03 7.04 9.28
CA LEU A 35 -5.33 6.33 8.21
C LEU A 35 -5.62 4.83 8.33
N CYS A 36 -6.10 4.21 7.26
CA CYS A 36 -6.28 2.76 7.24
C CYS A 36 -4.92 2.05 7.10
N SER A 37 -4.57 1.14 8.01
CA SER A 37 -3.28 0.43 7.98
C SER A 37 -3.12 -0.47 6.74
N PHE A 38 -4.22 -1.01 6.21
CA PHE A 38 -4.21 -1.89 5.03
C PHE A 38 -4.20 -1.11 3.72
N CYS A 39 -5.03 -0.07 3.64
CA CYS A 39 -5.18 0.72 2.42
C CYS A 39 -4.17 1.85 2.29
N LYS A 40 -3.56 2.28 3.40
CA LYS A 40 -2.77 3.52 3.54
C LYS A 40 -3.51 4.76 3.03
N ALA A 41 -4.85 4.72 3.09
CA ALA A 41 -5.71 5.81 2.65
C ALA A 41 -6.07 6.67 3.86
N GLU A 42 -6.01 7.99 3.69
CA GLU A 42 -6.57 8.96 4.63
C GLU A 42 -8.09 8.98 4.52
N LEU A 43 -8.76 8.84 5.65
CA LEU A 43 -10.21 8.87 5.80
C LEU A 43 -10.58 9.92 6.83
N LEU A 44 -11.78 10.48 6.72
CA LEU A 44 -12.32 11.30 7.79
C LEU A 44 -12.59 10.41 9.00
N ALA A 45 -12.30 10.93 10.20
CA ALA A 45 -12.56 10.27 11.48
C ALA A 45 -14.07 10.23 11.83
N LYS A 46 -14.90 9.79 10.89
CA LYS A 46 -16.32 9.50 11.07
C LYS A 46 -16.50 7.98 11.07
N LEU A 47 -17.17 7.47 12.09
CA LEU A 47 -17.36 6.03 12.27
C LEU A 47 -18.09 5.40 11.06
N VAL A 48 -19.05 6.13 10.47
CA VAL A 48 -19.78 5.70 9.26
C VAL A 48 -18.85 5.55 8.05
N ASP A 49 -17.92 6.49 7.87
CA ASP A 49 -16.96 6.44 6.76
C ASP A 49 -15.94 5.32 6.95
N LEU A 50 -15.51 5.08 8.19
CA LEU A 50 -14.66 3.94 8.53
C LEU A 50 -15.37 2.62 8.27
N ARG A 51 -16.63 2.46 8.72
CA ARG A 51 -17.41 1.25 8.50
C ARG A 51 -17.59 0.93 7.02
N ARG A 52 -18.03 1.92 6.25
CA ARG A 52 -18.13 1.81 4.80
C ARG A 52 -16.79 1.48 4.16
N HIS A 53 -15.68 1.99 4.71
CA HIS A 53 -14.35 1.72 4.18
C HIS A 53 -13.94 0.24 4.31
N ALA A 54 -14.15 -0.45 5.44
CA ALA A 54 -13.80 -1.89 5.46
C ALA A 54 -14.72 -2.77 4.64
N GLU A 55 -15.99 -2.39 4.49
CA GLU A 55 -16.90 -3.10 3.59
C GLU A 55 -16.49 -2.96 2.11
N THR A 56 -15.64 -1.98 1.77
CA THR A 56 -15.19 -1.84 0.38
C THR A 56 -14.36 -3.04 -0.08
N LYS A 57 -14.60 -3.46 -1.33
CA LYS A 57 -13.82 -4.50 -2.02
C LYS A 57 -12.31 -4.21 -2.04
N LYS A 58 -11.93 -2.92 -2.04
CA LYS A 58 -10.53 -2.48 -2.00
C LYS A 58 -9.87 -2.86 -0.68
N ASN A 59 -10.55 -2.62 0.44
CA ASN A 59 -10.02 -2.96 1.76
C ASN A 59 -9.97 -4.47 1.96
N THR A 60 -11.04 -5.20 1.65
CA THR A 60 -11.08 -6.66 1.80
C THR A 60 -10.02 -7.37 0.94
N ASN A 61 -9.79 -6.93 -0.29
CA ASN A 61 -8.72 -7.49 -1.13
C ASN A 61 -7.33 -7.22 -0.54
N LYS A 62 -7.06 -6.00 -0.06
CA LYS A 62 -5.78 -5.67 0.57
C LYS A 62 -5.58 -6.41 1.90
N MET A 63 -6.63 -6.56 2.71
CA MET A 63 -6.59 -7.36 3.94
C MET A 63 -6.22 -8.82 3.65
N LYS A 64 -6.84 -9.42 2.62
CA LYS A 64 -6.50 -10.79 2.19
C LYS A 64 -5.04 -10.91 1.75
N ILE A 65 -4.53 -9.94 0.99
CA ILE A 65 -3.13 -9.92 0.52
C ILE A 65 -2.16 -9.75 1.69
N THR A 66 -2.42 -8.80 2.60
CA THR A 66 -1.56 -8.55 3.77
C THR A 66 -1.57 -9.73 4.75
N SER A 67 -2.71 -10.37 4.97
CA SER A 67 -2.80 -11.60 5.77
C SER A 67 -2.05 -12.76 5.10
N ALA A 68 -2.04 -12.79 3.77
CA ALA A 68 -1.33 -13.78 2.97
C ALA A 68 0.13 -13.40 2.68
N ASN A 69 0.79 -12.58 3.51
CA ASN A 69 2.23 -12.30 3.45
C ASN A 69 3.05 -13.60 3.58
N LYS A 70 3.06 -14.38 2.51
CA LYS A 70 3.94 -15.52 2.31
C LYS A 70 5.27 -14.92 1.92
N THR A 71 6.25 -15.01 2.80
CA THR A 71 7.64 -14.78 2.44
C THR A 71 7.93 -15.58 1.18
N ILE A 72 8.22 -14.87 0.07
CA ILE A 72 8.58 -15.52 -1.19
C ILE A 72 9.91 -16.22 -0.93
N GLN A 73 9.86 -17.53 -0.76
CA GLN A 73 11.06 -18.34 -0.65
C GLN A 73 11.64 -18.46 -2.05
N PHE A 74 12.65 -17.64 -2.33
CA PHE A 74 13.46 -17.82 -3.53
C PHE A 74 14.19 -19.15 -3.38
N ALA A 75 13.68 -20.18 -4.05
CA ALA A 75 14.45 -21.41 -4.21
C ALA A 75 15.77 -21.05 -4.88
N PRO A 76 16.92 -21.57 -4.40
CA PRO A 76 18.18 -21.35 -5.09
C PRO A 76 18.01 -21.81 -6.54
N GLY A 77 18.18 -20.87 -7.47
CA GLY A 77 17.99 -21.12 -8.89
C GLY A 77 18.82 -22.33 -9.32
N LYS A 78 18.26 -23.19 -10.16
CA LYS A 78 19.00 -24.32 -10.73
C LYS A 78 20.22 -23.74 -11.46
N LYS A 79 21.43 -24.11 -11.01
CA LYS A 79 22.65 -23.73 -11.72
C LYS A 79 22.57 -24.36 -13.10
N PHE A 80 22.63 -23.53 -14.15
CA PHE A 80 22.69 -24.02 -15.52
C PHE A 80 23.98 -24.83 -15.69
N THR A 81 23.84 -26.13 -15.90
CA THR A 81 24.97 -27.04 -16.12
C THR A 81 25.49 -26.97 -17.55
N ASN A 82 24.69 -26.45 -18.49
CA ASN A 82 25.02 -26.39 -19.90
C ASN A 82 25.86 -25.12 -20.21
N PRO A 83 27.08 -25.26 -20.78
CA PRO A 83 27.92 -24.12 -21.12
C PRO A 83 27.29 -23.18 -22.17
N LYS A 84 26.46 -23.70 -23.08
CA LYS A 84 25.83 -22.90 -24.14
C LYS A 84 24.75 -21.94 -23.61
N SER A 85 23.94 -22.38 -22.63
CA SER A 85 22.92 -21.51 -22.03
C SER A 85 23.56 -20.39 -21.22
N ARG A 86 24.69 -20.68 -20.55
CA ARG A 86 25.46 -19.68 -19.81
C ARG A 86 26.05 -18.59 -20.72
N GLN A 87 26.50 -18.96 -21.91
CA GLN A 87 26.98 -17.99 -22.91
C GLN A 87 25.83 -17.10 -23.43
N ALA A 88 24.66 -17.68 -23.71
CA ALA A 88 23.50 -16.92 -24.17
C ALA A 88 23.02 -15.90 -23.12
N GLU A 89 22.96 -16.28 -21.84
CA GLU A 89 22.61 -15.37 -20.74
C GLU A 89 23.66 -14.26 -20.55
N GLY A 90 24.94 -14.62 -20.63
CA GLY A 90 26.03 -13.63 -20.58
C GLY A 90 25.91 -12.58 -21.69
N MET A 91 25.60 -13.03 -22.91
CA MET A 91 25.41 -12.14 -24.06
C MET A 91 24.19 -11.23 -23.90
N LEU A 92 23.07 -11.74 -23.36
CA LEU A 92 21.89 -10.93 -23.05
C LEU A 92 22.17 -9.89 -21.95
N ALA A 93 22.95 -10.25 -20.93
CA ALA A 93 23.35 -9.33 -19.88
C ALA A 93 24.24 -8.20 -20.43
N LEU A 94 25.24 -8.54 -21.25
CA LEU A 94 26.10 -7.58 -21.95
C LEU A 94 25.28 -6.61 -22.81
N TYR A 95 24.36 -7.13 -23.61
CA TYR A 95 23.44 -6.33 -24.42
C TYR A 95 22.60 -5.37 -23.56
N THR A 96 22.04 -5.87 -22.46
CA THR A 96 21.23 -5.06 -21.54
C THR A 96 22.06 -3.96 -20.88
N ILE A 97 23.33 -4.22 -20.55
CA ILE A 97 24.24 -3.22 -19.99
C ILE A 97 24.55 -2.14 -21.02
N GLU A 98 24.85 -2.51 -22.25
CA GLU A 98 25.16 -1.57 -23.34
C GLU A 98 23.99 -0.61 -23.59
N HIS A 99 22.76 -1.14 -23.59
CA HIS A 99 21.56 -0.35 -23.87
C HIS A 99 21.00 0.42 -22.66
N ASN A 100 21.32 0.02 -21.42
CA ASN A 100 20.87 0.73 -20.21
C ASN A 100 21.93 1.66 -19.59
N SER A 101 23.21 1.56 -19.97
CA SER A 101 24.31 2.30 -19.33
C SER A 101 24.41 3.79 -19.70
N VAL A 102 23.65 4.27 -20.67
CA VAL A 102 23.72 5.68 -21.12
C VAL A 102 23.17 6.68 -20.09
N PHE A 103 22.43 6.25 -19.05
CA PHE A 103 21.87 7.20 -18.06
C PHE A 103 22.73 7.41 -16.79
N SER A 104 23.85 6.71 -16.61
CA SER A 104 24.60 6.76 -15.33
C SER A 104 25.99 7.41 -15.38
N PHE A 105 26.45 7.89 -16.54
CA PHE A 105 27.80 8.48 -16.69
C PHE A 105 27.85 10.02 -16.74
N PHE A 106 26.75 10.74 -16.49
CA PHE A 106 26.72 12.22 -16.60
C PHE A 106 26.50 12.99 -15.27
N PHE A 107 26.81 12.39 -14.12
CA PHE A 107 26.85 13.08 -12.83
C PHE A 107 28.02 12.59 -11.97
N ILE A 108 29.24 12.97 -12.35
CA ILE A 108 30.36 13.22 -11.42
C ILE A 108 31.02 14.52 -11.88
#